data_AF-D2QEM7-F1
#
_entry.id   AF-D2QEM7-F1
#
_cell.length_a   1.000
_cell.length_b   1.000
_cell.length_c   1.000
_cell.angle_alpha   90.00
_cell.angle_beta   90.00
_cell.angle_gamma   90.00
#
_symmetry.space_group_name_H-M   'P 1'
#
loop_
_entity.id
_entity.type
_entity.pdbx_description
1 polymer ?
#
loop_
_entity_poly.entity_id
_entity_poly.type
_entity_poly.pdbx_seq_one_letter_code
_entity_poly.pdbx_strand_id
1 'polypeptide(L)'
;MLLLFTTQDINASQRNFSWWFTTIETAFDALSSIASRENKLIKAELIDEDHRISLPVDAFDGSFLSPVINELELEWQFLLNEPA
;
A
#
# COMPACT_ATOMS: atom_id res chain seq x y z
N MET A 1 -8.15 17.13 -2.71
CA MET A 1 -8.25 15.95 -1.84
C MET A 1 -7.22 16.03 -0.72
N LEU A 2 -7.55 15.49 0.44
CA LEU A 2 -6.69 15.43 1.62
C LEU A 2 -6.48 13.97 2.04
N LEU A 3 -5.23 13.59 2.24
CA LEU A 3 -4.85 12.28 2.77
C LEU A 3 -4.50 12.45 4.25
N LEU A 4 -5.09 11.64 5.11
CA LEU A 4 -4.74 11.50 6.52
C LEU A 4 -4.21 10.10 6.75
N PHE A 5 -3.05 9.97 7.38
CA PHE A 5 -2.50 8.65 7.66
C PHE A 5 -1.68 8.63 8.95
N THR A 6 -1.63 7.47 9.58
CA THR A 6 -0.89 7.22 10.81
C THR A 6 0.15 6.16 10.55
N THR A 7 1.41 6.47 10.85
CA THR A 7 2.49 5.49 10.84
C THR A 7 2.91 5.15 12.26
N GLN A 8 3.48 3.96 12.44
CA GLN A 8 4.10 3.53 13.66
C GLN A 8 5.56 3.18 13.38
N ASP A 9 6.45 3.80 14.16
CA ASP A 9 7.89 3.55 14.15
C ASP A 9 8.22 2.31 15.02
N ILE A 10 9.45 1.79 14.93
CA ILE A 10 9.98 0.64 15.68
C ILE A 10 9.84 0.80 17.20
N ASN A 11 9.82 2.04 17.69
CA ASN A 11 9.62 2.37 19.11
C ASN A 11 8.13 2.42 19.51
N ALA A 12 7.24 1.82 18.71
CA ALA A 12 5.78 1.86 18.82
C ALA A 12 5.18 3.28 18.82
N SER A 13 5.97 4.30 18.49
CA SER A 13 5.55 5.70 18.48
C SER A 13 4.71 5.97 17.25
N GLN A 14 3.47 6.40 17.47
CA GLN A 14 2.55 6.75 16.38
C GLN A 14 2.72 8.19 15.96
N ARG A 15 2.73 8.44 14.65
CA ARG A 15 2.76 9.78 14.08
C ARG A 15 1.63 9.93 13.08
N ASN A 16 0.88 11.02 13.23
CA ASN A 16 -0.20 11.38 12.32
C ASN A 16 0.29 12.39 11.29
N PHE A 17 -0.05 12.15 10.05
CA PHE A 17 0.30 13.00 8.92
C PHE A 17 -0.95 13.39 8.15
N SER A 18 -0.87 14.54 7.52
CA SER A 18 -1.91 15.09 6.67
C SER A 18 -1.27 15.74 5.46
N TRP A 19 -1.74 15.41 4.26
CA TRP A 19 -1.15 15.89 3.02
C TRP A 19 -2.21 16.17 1.96
N TRP A 20 -2.14 17.36 1.35
CA TRP A 20 -2.97 17.72 0.20
C TRP A 20 -2.35 17.24 -1.10
N PHE A 21 -3.14 16.58 -1.93
CA PHE A 21 -2.70 16.03 -3.20
C PHE A 21 -3.71 16.30 -4.33
N THR A 22 -3.21 16.23 -5.57
CA THR A 22 -3.96 16.54 -6.80
C THR A 22 -4.48 15.29 -7.50
N THR A 23 -3.78 14.16 -7.36
CA THR A 23 -4.01 12.91 -8.09
C THR A 23 -3.92 11.73 -7.13
N ILE A 24 -4.88 10.82 -7.20
CA ILE A 24 -5.00 9.71 -6.24
C ILE A 24 -3.83 8.73 -6.36
N GLU A 25 -3.29 8.58 -7.57
CA GLU A 25 -2.12 7.76 -7.88
C GLU A 25 -0.92 8.21 -7.06
N THR A 26 -0.67 9.52 -6.96
CA THR A 26 0.45 10.05 -6.18
C THR A 26 0.26 9.85 -4.68
N ALA A 27 -0.97 9.89 -4.19
CA ALA A 27 -1.27 9.56 -2.80
C ALA A 27 -1.02 8.07 -2.51
N PHE A 28 -1.44 7.19 -3.42
CA PHE A 28 -1.27 5.75 -3.26
C PHE A 28 0.19 5.33 -3.40
N ASP A 29 0.93 5.90 -4.34
CA ASP A 29 2.38 5.69 -4.47
C ASP A 29 3.13 6.09 -3.20
N ALA A 30 2.73 7.21 -2.58
CA ALA A 30 3.32 7.65 -1.31
C ALA A 30 3.01 6.67 -0.17
N LEU A 31 1.76 6.20 -0.06
CA LEU A 31 1.39 5.20 0.95
C LEU A 31 2.14 3.89 0.76
N SER A 32 2.28 3.40 -0.48
CA SER A 32 3.05 2.20 -0.82
C SER A 32 4.54 2.36 -0.50
N SER A 33 5.12 3.55 -0.76
CA SER A 33 6.51 3.83 -0.40
C SER A 33 6.72 3.92 1.12
N ILE A 34 5.71 4.33 1.88
CA ILE A 34 5.76 4.36 3.34
C ILE A 34 5.63 2.94 3.90
N ALA A 35 4.68 2.16 3.40
CA ALA A 35 4.42 0.79 3.85
C ALA A 35 5.57 -0.19 3.55
N SER A 36 6.35 0.06 2.49
CA SER A 36 7.55 -0.71 2.15
C SER A 36 8.79 -0.40 2.99
N ARG A 37 8.76 0.65 3.83
CA ARG A 37 9.85 0.99 4.76
C ARG A 37 9.64 0.33 6.12
N GLU A 38 10.61 0.46 7.02
CA GLU A 38 10.52 -0.05 8.40
C GLU A 38 9.38 0.56 9.25
N ASN A 39 8.70 1.59 8.72
CA ASN A 39 7.55 2.20 9.37
C ASN A 39 6.27 1.47 8.96
N LYS A 40 5.50 1.00 9.95
CA LYS A 40 4.21 0.35 9.69
C LYS A 40 3.13 1.39 9.44
N LEU A 41 2.42 1.28 8.32
CA LEU A 41 1.20 2.05 8.07
C LEU A 41 0.05 1.44 8.90
N ILE A 42 -0.52 2.21 9.81
CA ILE A 42 -1.57 1.73 10.74
C ILE A 42 -2.96 2.18 10.30
N LYS A 43 -3.05 3.39 9.75
CA LYS A 43 -4.30 3.98 9.31
C LYS A 43 -4.07 4.84 8.09
N ALA A 44 -4.99 4.79 7.13
CA ALA A 44 -5.02 5.69 5.99
C ALA A 44 -6.47 6.06 5.66
N GLU A 45 -6.72 7.34 5.43
CA GLU A 45 -8.03 7.89 5.15
C GLU A 45 -7.90 8.98 4.09
N LEU A 46 -8.78 8.93 3.10
CA LEU A 46 -8.87 9.90 2.04
C LEU A 46 -10.12 10.74 2.25
N ILE A 47 -9.95 12.05 2.25
CA ILE A 47 -11.03 13.03 2.30
C ILE A 47 -11.09 13.70 0.94
N ASP A 48 -12.19 13.48 0.24
CA ASP A 48 -12.49 14.21 -0.99
C ASP A 48 -13.86 14.86 -0.88
N GLU A 49 -13.87 16.17 -1.12
CA GLU A 49 -14.98 17.07 -0.81
C GLU A 49 -15.46 16.87 0.65
N ASP A 50 -16.53 16.11 0.87
CA ASP A 50 -17.08 15.74 2.20
C ASP A 50 -17.09 14.23 2.47
N HIS A 51 -16.55 13.42 1.56
CA HIS A 51 -16.49 11.98 1.71
C HIS A 51 -15.19 11.55 2.36
N ARG A 52 -15.30 10.86 3.49
CA ARG A 52 -14.18 10.22 4.17
C ARG A 52 -14.18 8.73 3.85
N ILE A 53 -13.16 8.31 3.12
CA ILE A 53 -12.96 6.93 2.70
C ILE A 53 -11.81 6.35 3.53
N SER A 54 -12.09 5.30 4.29
CA SER A 54 -11.04 4.52 4.96
C SER A 54 -10.36 3.63 3.94
N LEU A 55 -9.04 3.72 3.83
CA LEU A 55 -8.25 2.91 2.90
C LEU A 55 -7.73 1.65 3.62
N PRO A 56 -7.69 0.50 2.94
CA PRO A 56 -7.13 -0.73 3.51
C PRO A 56 -5.60 -0.63 3.54
N VAL A 57 -5.02 -0.44 4.72
CA VAL A 57 -3.56 -0.25 4.87
C VAL A 57 -2.73 -1.45 4.42
N ASP A 58 -3.28 -2.66 4.59
CA ASP A 58 -2.65 -3.92 4.17
C ASP A 58 -2.57 -4.08 2.64
N ALA A 59 -3.28 -3.24 1.88
CA ALA A 59 -3.18 -3.26 0.42
C ALA A 59 -1.92 -2.54 -0.11
N PHE A 60 -1.26 -1.72 0.72
CA PHE A 60 -0.13 -0.89 0.32
C PHE A 60 1.24 -1.50 0.63
N ASP A 61 1.30 -2.59 1.42
CA ASP A 61 2.56 -3.27 1.76
C ASP A 61 3.00 -4.33 0.73
N GLY A 62 2.17 -4.57 -0.29
CA GLY A 62 2.40 -5.55 -1.35
C GLY A 62 2.24 -7.01 -0.92
N SER A 63 2.06 -7.29 0.38
CA SER A 63 1.98 -8.65 0.93
C SER A 63 0.68 -9.36 0.54
N PHE A 64 -0.40 -8.61 0.32
CA PHE A 64 -1.70 -9.17 -0.09
C PHE A 64 -1.67 -9.83 -1.47
N LEU A 65 -0.98 -9.22 -2.45
CA LEU A 65 -0.96 -9.70 -3.83
C LEU A 65 0.23 -10.61 -4.15
N SER A 66 1.33 -10.50 -3.39
CA SER A 66 2.56 -11.26 -3.64
C SER A 66 2.36 -12.78 -3.74
N PRO A 67 1.57 -13.45 -2.88
CA PRO A 67 1.41 -14.91 -2.94
C PRO A 67 0.80 -15.38 -4.26
N VAL A 68 -0.26 -14.70 -4.71
CA VAL A 68 -0.98 -15.06 -5.95
C VAL A 68 -0.13 -14.76 -7.18
N ILE A 69 0.62 -13.64 -7.15
CA ILE A 69 1.56 -13.30 -8.24
C ILE A 69 2.68 -14.34 -8.34
N ASN A 70 3.24 -14.78 -7.20
CA ASN A 70 4.28 -15.80 -7.18
C ASN A 70 3.76 -17.16 -7.66
N GLU A 71 2.53 -17.52 -7.31
CA GLU A 71 1.89 -18.76 -7.81
C GLU A 71 1.73 -18.72 -9.33
N LEU A 72 1.24 -17.61 -9.87
CA LEU A 72 1.17 -17.40 -11.32
C LEU A 72 2.57 -17.46 -11.95
N GLU A 73 3.57 -16.79 -11.37
CA GLU A 73 4.94 -16.85 -11.90
C GLU A 73 5.47 -18.30 -11.99
N LEU A 74 5.20 -19.13 -10.97
CA LEU A 74 5.58 -20.54 -10.97
C LEU A 74 4.86 -21.34 -12.07
N GLU A 75 3.55 -21.13 -12.26
CA GLU A 75 2.79 -21.78 -13.34
C GLU A 75 3.34 -21.42 -14.72
N TRP A 76 3.65 -20.14 -14.93
CA TRP A 76 4.21 -19.67 -16.19
C TRP A 76 5.61 -20.22 -16.44
N GLN A 77 6.47 -20.24 -15.42
CA GLN A 77 7.80 -20.85 -15.53
C GLN A 77 7.72 -22.34 -15.81
N PHE A 78 6.74 -23.06 -15.25
CA PHE A 78 6.52 -24.47 -15.55
C PHE A 78 6.19 -24.68 -17.03
N LEU A 79 5.20 -23.97 -17.56
CA LEU A 79 4.78 -24.07 -18.96
C LEU A 79 5.88 -23.69 -19.97
N LEU A 80 6.69 -22.68 -19.64
CA LEU A 80 7.77 -22.20 -20.52
C LEU A 80 9.01 -23.11 -20.51
N ASN A 81 9.18 -23.95 -19.50
CA ASN A 81 10.29 -24.89 -19.40
C ASN A 81 9.97 -26.30 -19.92
N GLU A 82 8.72 -26.56 -20.36
CA GLU A 82 8.41 -27.79 -21.08
C GLU A 82 9.09 -27.76 -22.46
N PRO A 83 9.95 -28.75 -22.79
CA PRO A 83 10.52 -28.84 -24.13
C PRO A 83 9.41 -29.16 -25.14
N ALA A 84 9.45 -28.45 -26.28
CA ALA A 84 8.52 -28.63 -27.40
C ALA A 84 8.54 -30.05 -28.00
#